data_AF-A0A6C2U3I8-F1
#
_entry.id   AF-A0A6C2U3I8-F1
#
_cell.length_a   1.000
_cell.length_b   1.000
_cell.length_c   1.000
_cell.angle_alpha   90.00
_cell.angle_beta   90.00
_cell.angle_gamma   90.00
#
_symmetry.space_group_name_H-M   'P 1'
#
loop_
_entity.id
_entity.type
_entity.pdbx_description
1 polymer ?
#
loop_
_entity_poly.entity_id
_entity_poly.type
_entity_poly.pdbx_seq_one_letter_code
_entity_poly.pdbx_strand_id
1 'polypeptide(L)'
;MNTLELKNDKHTRADFARMKSVLACASKDSTRHVITKVLVEKTETGITIITTDGKRMRSDSFNLEAEAGIYDIKINSAKAVFLTQCEEGLVFPNYRQAIPDHTDEAAHSFTGTGSRFVLWVASSLGCYLDPKLIALADDEFVTLHIQKDNPNLFPVVLKNDQTTLVVMPYRIDKHWEQQIDAILTERVMKAMEEKETDAIAA
;
A
#
# COMPACT_ATOMS: atom_id res chain seq x y z
N MET A 1 -19.45 7.53 24.18
CA MET A 1 -18.70 6.51 23.42
C MET A 1 -18.60 7.03 21.99
N ASN A 2 -17.41 7.40 21.52
CA ASN A 2 -17.25 7.99 20.19
C ASN A 2 -17.31 6.89 19.13
N THR A 3 -18.07 7.15 18.06
CA THR A 3 -18.36 6.17 17.02
C THR A 3 -18.19 6.80 15.65
N LEU A 4 -17.67 6.02 14.71
CA LEU A 4 -17.61 6.36 13.29
C LEU A 4 -18.53 5.41 12.54
N GLU A 5 -19.52 5.95 11.85
CA GLU A 5 -20.42 5.19 10.97
C GLU A 5 -20.33 5.72 9.55
N LEU A 6 -20.14 4.81 8.59
CA LEU A 6 -20.17 5.13 7.18
C LEU A 6 -21.04 4.10 6.44
N LYS A 7 -22.13 4.58 5.83
CA LYS A 7 -23.03 3.76 5.01
C LYS A 7 -22.55 3.77 3.57
N ASN A 8 -22.84 2.69 2.84
CA ASN A 8 -22.60 2.61 1.40
C ASN A 8 -23.82 3.17 0.65
N ASP A 9 -23.81 4.47 0.39
CA ASP A 9 -24.81 5.14 -0.42
C ASP A 9 -24.17 5.89 -1.60
N LYS A 10 -24.99 6.49 -2.46
CA LYS A 10 -24.52 7.16 -3.68
C LYS A 10 -23.55 8.32 -3.39
N HIS A 11 -23.69 8.98 -2.25
CA HIS A 11 -22.93 10.18 -1.90
C HIS A 11 -21.63 9.85 -1.18
N THR A 12 -21.60 8.76 -0.42
CA THR A 12 -20.43 8.33 0.37
C THR A 12 -19.63 7.21 -0.31
N ARG A 13 -20.04 6.73 -1.48
CA ARG A 13 -19.48 5.52 -2.12
C ARG A 13 -17.96 5.52 -2.23
N ALA A 14 -17.35 6.65 -2.59
CA ALA A 14 -15.90 6.76 -2.74
C ALA A 14 -15.18 6.62 -1.39
N ASP A 15 -15.61 7.39 -0.38
CA ASP A 15 -15.09 7.28 0.98
C ASP A 15 -15.36 5.90 1.59
N PHE A 16 -16.51 5.29 1.27
CA PHE A 16 -16.83 3.93 1.71
C PHE A 16 -15.86 2.92 1.11
N ALA A 17 -15.59 2.98 -0.19
CA ALA A 17 -14.63 2.10 -0.85
C ALA A 17 -13.21 2.27 -0.26
N ARG A 18 -12.78 3.51 -0.04
CA ARG A 18 -11.49 3.81 0.60
C ARG A 18 -11.42 3.32 2.05
N MET A 19 -12.48 3.53 2.83
CA MET A 19 -12.61 2.99 4.19
C MET A 19 -12.48 1.46 4.16
N LYS A 20 -13.13 0.77 3.22
CA LYS A 20 -12.97 -0.69 3.07
C LYS A 20 -11.53 -1.09 2.74
N SER A 21 -10.86 -0.34 1.86
CA SER A 21 -9.47 -0.59 1.49
C SER A 21 -8.50 -0.42 2.66
N VAL A 22 -8.65 0.65 3.46
CA VAL A 22 -7.83 0.83 4.67
C VAL A 22 -8.13 -0.28 5.68
N LEU A 23 -9.40 -0.59 5.97
CA LEU A 23 -9.74 -1.66 6.91
C LEU A 23 -9.27 -3.05 6.47
N ALA A 24 -9.09 -3.29 5.17
CA ALA A 24 -8.53 -4.55 4.67
C ALA A 24 -7.05 -4.76 5.04
N CYS A 25 -6.35 -3.70 5.45
CA CYS A 25 -4.98 -3.74 5.92
C CYS A 25 -4.86 -4.00 7.44
N ALA A 26 -5.96 -4.09 8.18
CA ALA A 26 -5.92 -4.51 9.59
C ALA A 26 -5.64 -6.02 9.71
N SER A 27 -4.88 -6.40 10.75
CA SER A 27 -4.58 -7.80 11.04
C SER A 27 -5.84 -8.59 11.41
N LYS A 28 -5.89 -9.87 11.01
CA LYS A 28 -6.89 -10.84 11.49
C LYS A 28 -6.34 -11.77 12.59
N ASP A 29 -5.08 -11.57 12.97
CA ASP A 29 -4.38 -12.37 13.96
C ASP A 29 -4.69 -11.85 15.36
N SER A 30 -5.51 -12.60 16.10
CA SER A 30 -5.95 -12.25 17.44
C SER A 30 -4.82 -12.19 18.46
N THR A 31 -3.66 -12.79 18.19
CA THR A 31 -2.50 -12.72 19.10
C THR A 31 -1.85 -11.34 19.10
N ARG A 32 -1.99 -10.59 18.00
CA ARG A 32 -1.48 -9.22 17.85
C ARG A 32 -2.62 -8.22 17.98
N HIS A 33 -3.24 -8.22 19.15
CA HIS A 33 -4.53 -7.55 19.39
C HIS A 33 -4.60 -6.10 18.90
N VAL A 34 -3.58 -5.28 19.17
CA VAL A 34 -3.59 -3.86 18.82
C VAL A 34 -3.68 -3.60 17.30
N ILE A 35 -3.05 -4.44 16.46
CA ILE A 35 -3.08 -4.26 15.00
C ILE A 35 -4.31 -4.92 14.34
N THR A 36 -5.18 -5.56 15.12
CA THR A 36 -6.54 -5.93 14.66
C THR A 36 -7.51 -4.76 14.72
N LYS A 37 -7.10 -3.67 15.38
CA LYS A 37 -7.83 -2.41 15.51
C LYS A 37 -7.29 -1.38 14.52
N VAL A 38 -7.89 -0.19 14.51
CA VAL A 38 -7.46 0.93 13.65
C VAL A 38 -7.05 2.13 14.49
N LEU A 39 -6.05 2.89 14.03
CA LEU A 39 -5.69 4.16 14.62
C LEU A 39 -6.40 5.28 13.88
N VAL A 40 -7.00 6.20 14.61
CA VAL A 40 -7.60 7.44 14.10
C VAL A 40 -6.80 8.61 14.65
N GLU A 41 -6.30 9.46 13.77
CA GLU A 41 -5.65 10.71 14.11
C GLU A 41 -6.50 11.89 13.61
N LYS A 42 -6.59 12.96 14.40
CA LYS A 42 -7.25 14.20 13.98
C LYS A 42 -6.32 15.00 13.07
N THR A 43 -6.92 15.62 12.06
CA THR A 43 -6.28 16.57 11.15
C THR A 43 -7.09 17.86 11.13
N GLU A 44 -6.58 18.91 10.49
CA GLU A 44 -7.29 20.20 10.39
C GLU A 44 -8.63 20.09 9.65
N THR A 45 -8.73 19.15 8.69
CA THR A 45 -9.87 19.02 7.77
C THR A 45 -10.68 17.75 7.97
N GLY A 46 -10.43 16.99 9.03
CA GLY A 46 -11.10 15.73 9.31
C GLY A 46 -10.21 14.75 10.07
N ILE A 47 -10.16 13.50 9.63
CA ILE A 47 -9.40 12.43 10.28
C ILE A 47 -8.52 11.68 9.29
N THR A 48 -7.43 11.11 9.80
CA THR A 48 -6.66 10.08 9.10
C THR A 48 -6.86 8.75 9.79
N ILE A 49 -7.16 7.71 9.03
CA ILE A 49 -7.31 6.34 9.55
C ILE A 49 -6.13 5.51 9.09
N ILE A 50 -5.46 4.86 10.04
CA ILE A 50 -4.25 4.08 9.82
C ILE A 50 -4.47 2.63 10.28
N THR A 51 -4.00 1.68 9.46
CA THR A 51 -4.11 0.24 9.70
C THR A 51 -2.87 -0.49 9.22
N THR A 52 -2.55 -1.60 9.87
CA THR A 52 -1.44 -2.47 9.46
C THR A 52 -1.67 -3.91 9.87
N ASP A 53 -1.13 -4.86 9.11
CA ASP A 53 -1.10 -6.28 9.43
C ASP A 53 0.32 -6.79 9.74
N GLY A 54 1.29 -5.86 9.80
CA GLY A 54 2.72 -6.11 9.94
C GLY A 54 3.46 -6.40 8.64
N LYS A 55 2.76 -6.59 7.52
CA LYS A 55 3.34 -6.78 6.17
C LYS A 55 3.09 -5.58 5.25
N ARG A 56 1.97 -4.91 5.47
CA ARG A 56 1.61 -3.65 4.83
C ARG A 56 1.00 -2.69 5.83
N MET A 57 1.00 -1.41 5.48
CA MET A 57 0.32 -0.36 6.23
C MET A 57 -0.40 0.55 5.24
N ARG A 58 -1.66 0.90 5.51
CA ARG A 58 -2.40 1.89 4.73
C ARG A 58 -2.91 2.98 5.66
N SER A 59 -2.80 4.22 5.21
CA SER A 59 -3.27 5.42 5.86
C SER A 59 -4.09 6.23 4.85
N ASP A 60 -5.35 6.53 5.18
CA ASP A 60 -6.26 7.30 4.33
C ASP A 60 -6.85 8.50 5.08
N SER A 61 -6.92 9.67 4.41
CA SER A 61 -7.46 10.92 4.97
C SER A 61 -8.93 11.14 4.57
N PHE A 62 -9.81 11.31 5.54
CA PHE A 62 -11.25 11.48 5.34
C PHE A 62 -11.73 12.81 5.92
N ASN A 63 -12.65 13.47 5.22
CA ASN A 63 -13.39 14.62 5.74
C ASN A 63 -14.55 14.14 6.64
N LEU A 64 -14.19 13.50 7.74
CA LEU A 64 -15.10 12.98 8.77
C LEU A 64 -14.66 13.51 10.14
N GLU A 65 -15.60 13.68 11.05
CA GLU A 65 -15.31 14.11 12.41
C GLU A 65 -15.28 12.91 13.36
N ALA A 66 -14.16 12.73 14.08
CA ALA A 66 -14.06 11.80 15.20
C ALA A 66 -12.90 12.15 16.13
N GLU A 67 -12.96 11.62 17.36
CA GLU A 67 -11.87 11.75 18.31
C GLU A 67 -10.65 10.91 17.92
N ALA A 68 -9.46 11.43 18.20
CA ALA A 68 -8.24 10.67 18.01
C ALA A 68 -8.17 9.50 19.00
N GLY A 69 -7.63 8.36 18.55
CA GLY A 69 -7.47 7.17 19.38
C GLY A 69 -7.53 5.88 18.57
N ILE A 70 -7.55 4.76 19.29
CA ILE A 70 -7.66 3.43 18.69
C ILE A 70 -9.14 3.03 18.65
N TYR A 71 -9.59 2.45 17.54
CA TYR A 71 -10.98 2.08 17.31
C TYR A 71 -11.10 0.59 16.98
N ASP A 72 -12.10 -0.05 17.55
CA ASP A 72 -12.54 -1.38 17.18
C ASP A 72 -13.34 -1.36 15.89
N ILE A 73 -13.12 -2.35 15.03
CA ILE A 73 -13.96 -2.61 13.86
C ILE A 73 -15.14 -3.47 14.30
N LYS A 74 -16.32 -2.87 14.50
CA LYS A 74 -17.53 -3.61 14.90
C LYS A 74 -18.32 -4.13 13.70
N ILE A 75 -18.40 -3.34 12.62
CA ILE A 75 -19.04 -3.74 11.36
C ILE A 75 -18.12 -3.36 10.21
N ASN A 76 -17.87 -4.32 9.32
CA ASN A 76 -17.15 -4.10 8.07
C ASN A 76 -17.82 -4.88 6.93
N SER A 77 -19.05 -4.49 6.59
CA SER A 77 -19.90 -5.20 5.63
C SER A 77 -19.89 -4.55 4.25
N ALA A 78 -20.70 -5.05 3.31
CA ALA A 78 -20.92 -4.39 2.02
C ALA A 78 -21.84 -3.15 2.11
N LYS A 79 -22.58 -3.00 3.23
CA LYS A 79 -23.61 -1.96 3.41
C LYS A 79 -23.17 -0.84 4.35
N ALA A 80 -22.34 -1.16 5.33
CA ALA A 80 -21.93 -0.23 6.37
C ALA A 80 -20.57 -0.62 6.96
N VAL A 81 -19.85 0.40 7.41
CA VAL A 81 -18.70 0.34 8.30
C VAL A 81 -19.08 1.02 9.60
N PHE A 82 -18.78 0.38 10.72
CA PHE A 82 -19.01 0.92 12.05
C PHE A 82 -17.80 0.66 12.93
N LEU A 83 -17.22 1.74 13.46
CA LEU A 83 -16.07 1.72 14.34
C LEU A 83 -16.45 2.34 15.69
N THR A 84 -15.91 1.80 16.78
CA THR A 84 -16.13 2.35 18.12
C THR A 84 -14.80 2.57 18.81
N GLN A 85 -14.63 3.71 19.48
CA GLN A 85 -13.41 3.99 20.21
C GLN A 85 -13.14 2.88 21.24
N CYS A 86 -11.91 2.38 21.25
CA CYS A 86 -11.43 1.37 22.18
C CYS A 86 -11.12 2.05 23.52
N GLU A 87 -11.64 1.48 24.60
CA GLU A 87 -11.43 2.00 25.96
C GLU A 87 -10.16 1.42 26.62
N GLU A 88 -9.54 0.44 25.98
CA GLU A 88 -8.29 -0.16 26.45
C GLU A 88 -7.11 0.78 26.22
N GLY A 89 -6.19 0.85 27.18
CA GLY A 89 -4.95 1.64 27.10
C GLY A 89 -3.90 1.02 26.18
N LEU A 90 -4.25 0.77 24.92
CA LEU A 90 -3.38 0.19 23.91
C LEU A 90 -2.50 1.25 23.26
N VAL A 91 -1.31 0.83 22.80
CA VAL A 91 -0.38 1.67 22.04
C VAL A 91 -0.25 1.12 20.64
N PHE A 92 -0.72 1.87 19.66
CA PHE A 92 -0.58 1.50 18.25
C PHE A 92 0.89 1.59 17.82
N PRO A 93 1.38 0.71 16.93
CA PRO A 93 2.75 0.80 16.42
C PRO A 93 3.05 2.18 15.82
N ASN A 94 4.28 2.65 15.97
CA ASN A 94 4.72 3.91 15.36
C ASN A 94 4.81 3.76 13.83
N TYR A 95 3.68 3.95 13.15
CA TYR A 95 3.57 3.74 11.71
C TYR A 95 4.45 4.70 10.89
N ARG A 96 4.80 5.87 11.44
CA ARG A 96 5.66 6.85 10.77
C ARG A 96 7.05 6.28 10.50
N GLN A 97 7.55 5.41 11.37
CA GLN A 97 8.83 4.71 11.18
C GLN A 97 8.78 3.64 10.08
N ALA A 98 7.58 3.19 9.69
CA ALA A 98 7.42 2.25 8.60
C ALA A 98 7.46 2.94 7.22
N ILE A 99 7.31 4.27 7.16
CA ILE A 99 7.35 5.04 5.91
C ILE A 99 8.82 5.40 5.63
N PRO A 100 9.48 4.78 4.64
CA PRO A 100 10.85 5.15 4.28
C PRO A 100 10.89 6.56 3.66
N ASP A 101 12.10 7.10 3.59
CA ASP A 101 12.37 8.30 2.82
C ASP A 101 11.97 8.06 1.35
N HIS A 102 11.26 9.03 0.77
CA HIS A 102 10.75 8.98 -0.60
C HIS A 102 11.10 10.27 -1.36
N THR A 103 12.15 10.96 -0.93
CA THR A 103 12.81 12.01 -1.72
C THR A 103 13.41 11.44 -3.00
N ASP A 104 13.63 12.32 -3.99
CA ASP A 104 14.23 11.94 -5.27
C ASP A 104 15.68 11.44 -5.13
N GLU A 105 16.35 11.74 -4.00
CA GLU A 105 17.67 11.21 -3.69
C GLU A 105 17.58 9.74 -3.26
N ALA A 106 16.65 9.40 -2.37
CA ALA A 106 16.52 8.07 -1.77
C ALA A 106 15.78 7.04 -2.64
N ALA A 107 14.82 7.47 -3.47
CA ALA A 107 13.92 6.56 -4.18
C ALA A 107 13.82 6.85 -5.68
N HIS A 108 13.50 5.82 -6.46
CA HIS A 108 12.94 5.95 -7.80
C HIS A 108 11.45 6.21 -7.70
N SER A 109 10.95 7.22 -8.41
CA SER A 109 9.55 7.64 -8.38
C SER A 109 8.88 7.42 -9.74
N PHE A 110 7.72 6.75 -9.75
CA PHE A 110 6.94 6.47 -10.95
C PHE A 110 5.46 6.74 -10.71
N THR A 111 4.76 7.30 -11.69
CA THR A 111 3.32 7.58 -11.59
C THR A 111 2.52 6.70 -12.53
N GLY A 112 1.36 6.24 -12.07
CA GLY A 112 0.48 5.37 -12.86
C GLY A 112 -0.77 4.96 -12.10
N THR A 113 -1.47 3.96 -12.63
CA THR A 113 -2.81 3.60 -12.16
C THR A 113 -2.93 2.11 -11.89
N GLY A 114 -3.49 1.78 -10.72
CA GLY A 114 -3.87 0.42 -10.36
C GLY A 114 -2.72 -0.50 -9.96
N SER A 115 -3.08 -1.68 -9.45
CA SER A 115 -2.13 -2.65 -8.90
C SER A 115 -1.18 -3.24 -9.95
N ARG A 116 -1.62 -3.39 -11.20
CA ARG A 116 -0.80 -3.94 -12.29
C ARG A 116 0.39 -3.05 -12.63
N PHE A 117 0.16 -1.73 -12.69
CA PHE A 117 1.22 -0.75 -12.88
C PHE A 117 2.31 -0.92 -11.79
N VAL A 118 1.88 -0.99 -10.53
CA VAL A 118 2.78 -1.15 -9.38
C VAL A 118 3.62 -2.41 -9.51
N LEU A 119 2.98 -3.54 -9.76
CA LEU A 119 3.66 -4.84 -9.87
C LEU A 119 4.69 -4.84 -11.00
N TRP A 120 4.35 -4.26 -12.14
CA TRP A 120 5.25 -4.21 -13.29
C TRP A 120 6.47 -3.34 -13.01
N VAL A 121 6.26 -2.11 -12.53
CA VAL A 121 7.37 -1.21 -12.21
C VAL A 121 8.26 -1.78 -11.11
N ALA A 122 7.68 -2.30 -10.03
CA ALA A 122 8.45 -2.93 -8.96
C ALA A 122 9.31 -4.09 -9.47
N SER A 123 8.71 -4.99 -10.26
CA SER A 123 9.44 -6.14 -10.82
C SER A 123 10.57 -5.74 -11.77
N SER A 124 10.40 -4.65 -12.52
CA SER A 124 11.45 -4.14 -13.42
C SER A 124 12.70 -3.63 -12.69
N LEU A 125 12.56 -3.31 -11.40
CA LEU A 125 13.65 -2.88 -10.52
C LEU A 125 14.09 -3.98 -9.55
N GLY A 126 13.70 -5.24 -9.78
CA GLY A 126 14.04 -6.37 -8.92
C GLY A 126 13.34 -6.34 -7.54
N CYS A 127 12.28 -5.54 -7.41
CA CYS A 127 11.46 -5.48 -6.21
C CYS A 127 10.20 -6.34 -6.41
N TYR A 128 10.05 -7.40 -5.63
CA TYR A 128 8.92 -8.32 -5.77
C TYR A 128 7.91 -8.10 -4.66
N LEU A 129 6.67 -7.80 -5.04
CA LEU A 129 5.56 -7.51 -4.13
C LEU A 129 4.50 -8.60 -4.24
N ASP A 130 3.94 -9.04 -3.12
CA ASP A 130 2.78 -9.93 -3.13
C ASP A 130 1.55 -9.14 -3.65
N PRO A 131 0.92 -9.55 -4.77
CA PRO A 131 -0.25 -8.86 -5.32
C PRO A 131 -1.39 -8.70 -4.31
N LYS A 132 -1.53 -9.62 -3.34
CA LYS A 132 -2.56 -9.54 -2.30
C LYS A 132 -2.34 -8.41 -1.30
N LEU A 133 -1.09 -7.94 -1.18
CA LEU A 133 -0.74 -6.85 -0.28
C LEU A 133 -1.01 -5.48 -0.90
N ILE A 134 -1.12 -5.38 -2.22
CA ILE A 134 -1.42 -4.12 -2.92
C ILE A 134 -2.92 -3.86 -2.84
N ALA A 135 -3.35 -3.23 -1.76
CA ALA A 135 -4.73 -2.79 -1.57
C ALA A 135 -4.96 -1.46 -2.31
N LEU A 136 -5.05 -1.50 -3.65
CA LEU A 136 -5.43 -0.37 -4.50
C LEU A 136 -6.66 -0.75 -5.33
N ALA A 137 -7.50 0.23 -5.66
CA ALA A 137 -8.52 0.06 -6.69
C ALA A 137 -7.87 0.07 -8.10
N ASP A 138 -8.54 -0.54 -9.09
CA ASP A 138 -8.01 -0.65 -10.45
C ASP A 138 -7.83 0.70 -11.15
N ASP A 139 -8.61 1.71 -10.74
CA ASP A 139 -8.59 3.09 -11.22
C ASP A 139 -7.85 4.06 -10.29
N GLU A 140 -7.26 3.57 -9.19
CA GLU A 140 -6.56 4.41 -8.22
C GLU A 140 -5.22 4.88 -8.81
N PHE A 141 -5.10 6.20 -9.01
CA PHE A 141 -3.85 6.85 -9.42
C PHE A 141 -2.90 6.98 -8.22
N VAL A 142 -1.63 6.61 -8.41
CA VAL A 142 -0.61 6.59 -7.37
C VAL A 142 0.76 6.96 -7.91
N THR A 143 1.57 7.56 -7.03
CA THR A 143 3.02 7.65 -7.16
C THR A 143 3.65 6.50 -6.36
N LEU A 144 4.42 5.69 -7.05
CA LEU A 144 5.19 4.57 -6.52
C LEU A 144 6.63 5.01 -6.26
N HIS A 145 7.11 4.82 -5.03
CA HIS A 145 8.48 5.08 -4.61
C HIS A 145 9.16 3.78 -4.20
N ILE A 146 10.22 3.42 -4.93
CA ILE A 146 11.04 2.23 -4.67
C ILE A 146 12.43 2.69 -4.27
N GLN A 147 12.93 2.21 -3.14
CA GLN A 147 14.24 2.61 -2.62
C GLN A 147 15.35 2.23 -3.61
N LYS A 148 16.28 3.16 -3.87
CA LYS A 148 17.45 2.90 -4.72
C LYS A 148 18.40 1.91 -4.06
N ASP A 149 18.55 2.02 -2.75
CA ASP A 149 19.38 1.13 -1.95
C ASP A 149 18.60 -0.14 -1.59
N ASN A 150 19.03 -1.27 -2.14
CA ASN A 150 18.47 -2.60 -1.87
C ASN A 150 16.92 -2.67 -2.03
N PRO A 151 16.39 -2.48 -3.25
CA PRO A 151 14.95 -2.41 -3.51
C PRO A 151 14.14 -3.66 -3.09
N ASN A 152 14.80 -4.80 -2.87
CA ASN A 152 14.18 -6.05 -2.43
C ASN A 152 14.15 -6.25 -0.90
N LEU A 153 14.77 -5.35 -0.12
CA LEU A 153 14.81 -5.44 1.35
C LEU A 153 14.05 -4.30 2.02
N PHE A 154 13.94 -3.15 1.37
CA PHE A 154 13.30 -1.98 1.94
C PHE A 154 11.83 -1.85 1.52
N PRO A 155 10.97 -1.26 2.38
CA PRO A 155 9.58 -1.03 2.05
C PRO A 155 9.40 -0.18 0.80
N VAL A 156 8.34 -0.45 0.05
CA VAL A 156 7.88 0.36 -1.07
C VAL A 156 6.75 1.26 -0.60
N VAL A 157 6.73 2.52 -1.07
CA VAL A 157 5.68 3.49 -0.73
C VAL A 157 4.84 3.78 -1.96
N LEU A 158 3.53 3.73 -1.80
CA LEU A 158 2.54 4.17 -2.77
C LEU A 158 1.78 5.34 -2.18
N LYS A 159 1.70 6.44 -2.91
CA LYS A 159 1.16 7.68 -2.39
C LYS A 159 0.29 8.40 -3.41
N ASN A 160 -0.81 8.96 -2.94
CA ASN A 160 -1.55 10.02 -3.62
C ASN A 160 -1.99 11.05 -2.57
N ASP A 161 -2.83 12.01 -2.96
CA ASP A 161 -3.25 13.12 -2.09
C ASP A 161 -3.96 12.66 -0.81
N GLN A 162 -4.58 11.48 -0.82
CA GLN A 162 -5.44 11.00 0.25
C GLN A 162 -4.94 9.70 0.90
N THR A 163 -4.02 9.00 0.25
CA THR A 163 -3.59 7.65 0.64
C THR A 163 -2.08 7.55 0.69
N THR A 164 -1.59 6.92 1.75
CA THR A 164 -0.23 6.38 1.84
C THR A 164 -0.33 4.89 2.13
N LEU A 165 0.23 4.06 1.25
CA LEU A 165 0.32 2.62 1.39
C LEU A 165 1.80 2.23 1.40
N VAL A 166 2.21 1.50 2.43
CA VAL A 166 3.55 0.93 2.55
C VAL A 166 3.44 -0.58 2.42
N VAL A 167 4.27 -1.18 1.57
CA VAL A 167 4.28 -2.63 1.34
C VAL A 167 5.70 -3.16 1.48
N MET A 168 5.87 -4.21 2.28
CA MET A 168 7.13 -4.94 2.34
C MET A 168 7.30 -5.82 1.09
N PRO A 169 8.46 -5.75 0.41
CA PRO A 169 8.81 -6.74 -0.60
C PRO A 169 8.93 -8.13 0.02
N TYR A 170 8.65 -9.16 -0.78
CA TYR A 170 8.98 -10.53 -0.41
C TYR A 170 10.28 -10.93 -1.07
N ARG A 171 11.08 -11.69 -0.33
CA ARG A 171 12.35 -12.19 -0.83
C ARG A 171 12.09 -13.45 -1.66
N ILE A 172 12.57 -13.44 -2.90
CA ILE A 172 12.53 -14.61 -3.76
C ILE A 172 13.70 -15.54 -3.37
N ASP A 173 13.51 -16.85 -3.54
CA ASP A 173 14.61 -17.80 -3.39
C ASP A 173 15.71 -17.48 -4.42
N LYS A 174 16.98 -17.54 -4.02
CA LYS A 174 18.12 -17.30 -4.90
C LYS A 174 18.08 -18.12 -6.19
N HIS A 175 17.53 -19.34 -6.14
CA HIS A 175 17.39 -20.17 -7.34
C HIS A 175 16.47 -19.52 -8.38
N TRP A 176 15.36 -18.93 -7.93
CA TRP A 176 14.42 -18.24 -8.81
C TRP A 176 14.94 -16.89 -9.27
N GLU A 177 15.67 -16.15 -8.42
CA GLU A 177 16.37 -14.92 -8.81
C GLU A 177 17.30 -15.17 -10.01
N GLN A 178 18.13 -16.22 -9.93
CA GLN A 178 19.04 -16.60 -11.02
C GLN A 178 18.32 -16.96 -12.33
N GLN A 179 17.17 -17.64 -12.24
CA GLN A 179 16.38 -17.98 -13.43
C GLN A 179 15.78 -16.73 -14.08
N ILE A 180 15.28 -15.78 -13.28
CA ILE A 180 14.73 -14.53 -13.80
C ILE A 180 15.82 -13.71 -14.49
N ASP A 181 16.99 -13.59 -13.88
CA ASP A 181 18.13 -12.88 -14.45
C ASP A 181 18.56 -13.48 -15.80
N ALA A 182 18.60 -14.81 -15.90
CA ALA A 182 18.89 -15.50 -17.16
C ALA A 182 17.85 -15.17 -18.25
N ILE A 183 16.55 -15.20 -17.92
CA ILE A 183 15.47 -14.86 -18.86
C ILE A 183 15.56 -13.41 -19.32
N LEU A 184 15.83 -12.48 -18.39
CA LEU A 184 15.96 -11.06 -18.70
C LEU A 184 17.17 -10.80 -19.61
N THR A 185 18.31 -11.44 -19.32
CA THR A 185 19.54 -11.31 -20.11
C THR A 185 19.33 -11.83 -21.52
N GLU A 186 18.68 -12.99 -21.68
CA GLU A 186 18.35 -13.56 -22.99
C GLU A 186 17.44 -12.62 -23.81
N ARG A 187 16.43 -12.02 -23.17
CA ARG A 187 15.53 -11.07 -23.84
C ARG A 187 16.23 -9.79 -24.27
N VAL A 188 17.13 -9.25 -23.44
CA VAL A 188 17.90 -8.05 -23.78
C VAL A 188 18.83 -8.33 -24.95
N MET A 189 19.53 -9.47 -24.96
CA MET A 189 20.39 -9.85 -26.08
C MET A 189 19.61 -9.98 -27.38
N LYS A 190 18.45 -10.66 -27.37
CA LYS A 190 17.57 -10.77 -28.55
C LYS A 190 17.11 -9.40 -29.06
N ALA A 191 16.69 -8.51 -28.17
CA ALA A 191 16.24 -7.16 -28.55
C ALA A 191 17.38 -6.29 -29.11
N MET A 192 18.63 -6.53 -28.70
CA MET A 192 19.80 -5.87 -29.27
C MET A 192 20.12 -6.40 -30.67
N GLU A 193 20.09 -7.73 -30.86
CA GLU A 193 20.29 -8.37 -32.17
C GLU A 193 19.24 -7.90 -33.19
N GLU A 194 17.96 -7.86 -32.80
CA GLU A 194 16.87 -7.38 -33.65
C GLU A 194 17.08 -5.92 -34.09
N LYS A 195 17.50 -5.05 -33.17
CA LYS A 195 17.82 -3.65 -33.48
C LYS A 195 19.00 -3.50 -34.43
N GLU A 196 20.03 -4.34 -34.29
CA GLU A 196 21.19 -4.32 -35.20
C GLU A 196 20.79 -4.80 -36.60
N THR A 197 19.96 -5.84 -36.70
CA THR A 197 19.45 -6.31 -38.00
C THR A 197 18.56 -5.28 -38.70
N ASP A 198 17.70 -4.59 -37.96
CA ASP A 198 16.83 -3.53 -38.51
C ASP A 198 17.65 -2.31 -38.96
N ALA A 199 18.73 -1.97 -38.24
CA ALA A 199 19.63 -0.87 -38.61
C ALA A 199 20.48 -1.17 -39.85
N ILE A 200 20.78 -2.44 -40.12
CA ILE A 200 21.50 -2.89 -41.32
C ILE A 200 20.58 -2.97 -42.54
N ALA A 201 19.27 -3.15 -42.33
CA ALA A 201 18.26 -3.28 -43.39
C ALA A 201 17.66 -1.95 -43.88
N ALA A 202 17.94 -0.82 -43.19
CA ALA A 202 17.48 0.53 -43.52
C ALA A 202 18.53 1.32 -44.33
#